data_AF-A0A978W7A0-F1
#
_entry.id   AF-A0A978W7A0-F1
#
_cell.length_a   1.000
_cell.length_b   1.000
_cell.length_c   1.000
_cell.angle_alpha   90.00
_cell.angle_beta   90.00
_cell.angle_gamma   90.00
#
_symmetry.space_group_name_H-M   'P 1'
#
loop_
_entity.id
_entity.type
_entity.pdbx_description
1 polymer ?
#
loop_
_entity_poly.entity_id
_entity_poly.type
_entity_poly.pdbx_seq_one_letter_code
_entity_poly.pdbx_strand_id
1 'polypeptide(L)'
;MYEVALFVFYFAVCAADLPVAPPAPPRVYCSDIPAQILECMGRPSITPIDNLAKCTRSTTACERLTCSFRQSGWLDGAQVDKVKVTEHFERFARDAPEWSAAVQQIKTVCLAGELPAQGIFLNCPAYDIWHCAFSAFIKHAQPSQWFKSQSCDYPRQYAAACPVCPDECFAPAIPVGSCNACIVLPRTP
;
A
#
# COMPACT_ATOMS: atom_id res chain seq x y z
N MET A 1 73.26 43.86 -29.93
CA MET A 1 72.78 43.65 -28.56
C MET A 1 71.39 43.03 -28.69
N TYR A 2 71.19 41.83 -28.14
CA TYR A 2 69.99 40.99 -28.36
C TYR A 2 68.86 41.41 -27.40
N GLU A 3 67.66 41.66 -27.94
CA GLU A 3 66.43 41.78 -27.14
C GLU A 3 65.85 40.38 -26.87
N VAL A 4 65.66 40.05 -25.59
CA VAL A 4 65.04 38.82 -25.12
C VAL A 4 63.58 39.11 -24.79
N ALA A 5 62.66 38.60 -25.60
CA ALA A 5 61.22 38.69 -25.34
C ALA A 5 60.79 37.58 -24.37
N LEU A 6 60.23 37.99 -23.23
CA LEU A 6 59.79 37.10 -22.14
C LEU A 6 58.29 36.83 -22.30
N PHE A 7 57.93 35.65 -22.82
CA PHE A 7 56.53 35.21 -22.95
C PHE A 7 56.07 34.57 -21.64
N VAL A 8 55.20 35.27 -20.90
CA VAL A 8 54.52 34.74 -19.72
C VAL A 8 53.24 34.03 -20.17
N PHE A 9 53.23 32.70 -20.11
CA PHE A 9 52.04 31.88 -20.34
C PHE A 9 51.17 31.86 -19.08
N TYR A 10 50.03 32.54 -19.13
CA TYR A 10 48.97 32.46 -18.12
C TYR A 10 48.18 31.17 -18.33
N PHE A 11 48.39 30.16 -17.49
CA PHE A 11 47.51 28.99 -17.42
C PHE A 11 46.28 29.35 -16.58
N ALA A 12 45.17 29.63 -17.25
CA ALA A 12 43.86 29.72 -16.60
C ALA A 12 43.42 28.30 -16.20
N VAL A 13 43.46 27.99 -14.90
CA VAL A 13 42.89 26.75 -14.36
C VAL A 13 41.37 26.95 -14.29
N CYS A 14 40.64 26.37 -15.23
CA CYS A 14 39.19 26.22 -15.11
C CYS A 14 38.90 25.24 -13.97
N ALA A 15 38.38 25.74 -12.85
CA ALA A 15 37.72 24.89 -11.86
C ALA A 15 36.46 24.32 -12.52
N ALA A 16 36.51 23.03 -12.89
CA ALA A 16 35.32 22.32 -13.32
C ALA A 16 34.42 22.14 -12.09
N ASP A 17 33.23 22.76 -12.12
CA ASP A 17 32.16 22.46 -11.17
C ASP A 17 31.87 20.95 -11.25
N LEU A 18 32.28 20.21 -10.22
CA LEU A 18 31.91 18.81 -10.09
C LEU A 18 30.38 18.76 -10.03
N PRO A 19 29.71 17.92 -10.85
CA PRO A 19 28.27 17.76 -10.74
C PRO A 19 27.95 17.25 -9.34
N VAL A 20 27.37 18.10 -8.51
CA VAL A 20 26.82 17.74 -7.21
C VAL A 20 25.72 16.73 -7.50
N ALA A 21 25.98 15.45 -7.22
CA ALA A 21 24.98 14.41 -7.36
C ALA A 21 23.75 14.83 -6.54
N PRO A 22 22.53 14.75 -7.10
CA PRO A 22 21.33 15.07 -6.35
C PRO A 22 21.31 14.23 -5.07
N PRO A 23 20.88 14.79 -3.93
CA PRO A 23 20.83 14.05 -2.67
C PRO A 23 20.01 12.78 -2.90
N ALA A 24 20.57 11.64 -2.48
CA ALA A 24 19.90 10.36 -2.61
C ALA A 24 18.50 10.46 -1.98
N PRO A 25 17.45 9.91 -2.61
CA PRO A 25 16.12 9.95 -2.04
C PRO A 25 16.17 9.33 -0.63
N PRO A 26 15.42 9.89 0.34
CA PRO A 26 15.39 9.35 1.68
C PRO A 26 15.05 7.85 1.62
N ARG A 27 15.90 7.03 2.25
CA ARG A 27 15.65 5.59 2.34
C ARG A 27 14.39 5.37 3.15
N VAL A 28 13.36 4.82 2.51
CA VAL A 28 12.13 4.43 3.19
C VAL A 28 12.35 3.04 3.78
N TYR A 29 12.13 2.90 5.08
CA TYR A 29 12.19 1.60 5.75
C TYR A 29 10.86 0.89 5.58
N CYS A 30 10.86 -0.25 4.90
CA CYS A 30 9.68 -1.09 4.75
C CYS A 30 9.57 -2.00 5.98
N SER A 31 9.08 -1.42 7.07
CA SER A 31 8.68 -2.11 8.29
C SER A 31 7.17 -2.34 8.29
N ASP A 32 6.60 -2.40 9.49
CA ASP A 32 5.16 -2.48 9.73
C ASP A 32 4.37 -1.40 8.99
N ILE A 33 3.17 -1.78 8.52
CA ILE A 33 2.24 -0.86 7.88
C ILE A 33 1.89 0.26 8.87
N PRO A 34 2.07 1.55 8.53
CA PRO A 34 1.78 2.65 9.44
C PRO A 34 0.31 2.62 9.90
N ALA A 35 0.08 2.62 11.22
CA ALA A 35 -1.26 2.47 11.80
C ALA A 35 -2.25 3.54 11.32
N GLN A 36 -1.78 4.75 11.05
CA GLN A 36 -2.57 5.89 10.58
C GLN A 36 -2.71 5.99 9.04
N ILE A 37 -2.29 4.97 8.28
CA ILE A 37 -2.23 5.08 6.81
C ILE A 37 -3.59 5.36 6.18
N LEU A 38 -4.68 4.78 6.72
CA LEU A 38 -6.04 5.04 6.23
C LEU A 38 -6.53 6.42 6.67
N GLU A 39 -6.25 6.86 7.88
CA GLU A 39 -6.55 8.20 8.37
C GLU A 39 -5.92 9.25 7.45
N CYS A 40 -4.68 9.03 7.02
CA CYS A 40 -3.96 9.89 6.11
C CYS A 40 -4.55 9.96 4.69
N MET A 41 -5.55 9.13 4.38
CA MET A 41 -6.31 9.13 3.12
C MET A 41 -7.79 9.43 3.31
N GLY A 42 -8.20 9.93 4.48
CA GLY A 42 -9.62 10.21 4.77
C GLY A 42 -10.48 8.95 4.97
N ARG A 43 -9.86 7.81 5.31
CA ARG A 43 -10.51 6.51 5.62
C ARG A 43 -11.42 6.00 4.49
N PRO A 44 -10.85 5.57 3.36
CA PRO A 44 -11.65 4.95 2.30
C PRO A 44 -12.46 3.76 2.84
N SER A 45 -13.69 3.59 2.34
CA SER A 45 -14.64 2.62 2.88
C SER A 45 -14.34 1.20 2.38
N ILE A 46 -13.42 0.51 3.05
CA ILE A 46 -13.07 -0.90 2.73
C ILE A 46 -14.18 -1.85 3.21
N THR A 47 -14.76 -1.56 4.36
CA THR A 47 -15.88 -2.30 4.95
C THR A 47 -16.71 -1.32 5.77
N PRO A 48 -18.05 -1.48 5.83
CA PRO A 48 -18.88 -0.62 6.66
C PRO A 48 -18.39 -0.60 8.12
N ILE A 49 -17.98 0.58 8.60
CA ILE A 49 -17.39 0.75 9.93
C ILE A 49 -18.36 0.28 11.03
N ASP A 50 -19.66 0.54 10.86
CA ASP A 50 -20.71 0.13 11.79
C ASP A 50 -20.79 -1.39 11.95
N ASN A 51 -20.48 -2.15 10.90
CA ASN A 51 -20.49 -3.60 10.94
C ASN A 51 -19.24 -4.14 11.64
N LEU A 52 -18.09 -3.49 11.43
CA LEU A 52 -16.87 -3.83 12.14
C LEU A 52 -16.98 -3.53 13.65
N ALA A 53 -17.68 -2.46 14.02
CA ALA A 53 -17.93 -2.08 15.42
C ALA A 53 -18.81 -3.08 16.18
N LYS A 54 -19.65 -3.87 15.47
CA LYS A 54 -20.46 -4.94 16.08
C LYS A 54 -19.66 -6.22 16.34
N CYS A 55 -18.44 -6.33 15.82
CA CYS A 55 -17.63 -7.55 15.84
C CYS A 55 -16.48 -7.49 16.87
N THR A 56 -16.72 -6.89 18.03
CA THR A 56 -15.70 -6.69 19.08
C THR A 56 -15.35 -7.95 19.88
N ARG A 57 -16.19 -8.99 19.82
CA ARG A 57 -15.97 -10.25 20.55
C ARG A 57 -15.01 -11.22 19.84
N SER A 58 -14.59 -10.90 18.62
CA SER A 58 -13.68 -11.75 17.83
C SER A 58 -12.25 -11.70 18.37
N THR A 59 -11.58 -12.84 18.37
CA THR A 59 -10.23 -13.00 18.92
C THR A 59 -9.13 -12.80 17.89
N THR A 60 -9.45 -12.98 16.60
CA THR A 60 -8.51 -12.82 15.48
C THR A 60 -9.04 -11.85 14.42
N ALA A 61 -8.13 -11.34 13.58
CA ALA A 61 -8.49 -10.50 12.44
C ALA A 61 -9.43 -11.24 11.47
N CYS A 62 -9.16 -12.52 11.22
CA CYS A 62 -10.01 -13.37 10.38
C CYS A 62 -11.44 -13.48 10.92
N GLU A 63 -11.61 -13.79 12.21
CA GLU A 63 -12.93 -13.88 12.85
C GLU A 63 -13.66 -12.54 12.80
N ARG A 64 -12.94 -11.44 13.05
CA ARG A 64 -13.51 -10.10 13.09
C ARG A 64 -14.02 -9.68 11.70
N LEU A 65 -13.23 -9.92 10.66
CA LEU A 65 -13.61 -9.59 9.27
C LEU A 65 -14.72 -10.51 8.76
N THR A 66 -14.67 -11.80 9.09
CA THR A 66 -15.74 -12.75 8.78
C THR A 66 -17.06 -12.32 9.42
N CYS A 67 -17.02 -11.90 10.69
CA CYS A 67 -18.18 -11.33 11.36
C CYS A 67 -18.69 -10.08 10.62
N SER A 68 -17.81 -9.15 10.25
CA SER A 68 -18.20 -7.92 9.56
C SER A 68 -18.82 -8.18 8.18
N PHE A 69 -18.28 -9.13 7.43
CA PHE A 69 -18.83 -9.55 6.13
C PHE A 69 -20.22 -10.19 6.31
N ARG A 70 -20.42 -10.99 7.37
CA ARG A 70 -21.74 -11.53 7.73
C ARG A 70 -22.74 -10.42 8.04
N GLN A 71 -22.35 -9.44 8.86
CA GLN A 71 -23.19 -8.29 9.19
C GLN A 71 -23.55 -7.44 7.95
N SER A 72 -22.67 -7.45 6.95
CA SER A 72 -22.88 -6.74 5.68
C SER A 72 -23.72 -7.54 4.66
N GLY A 73 -24.10 -8.79 5.00
CA GLY A 73 -24.81 -9.69 4.08
C GLY A 73 -23.96 -10.18 2.91
N TRP A 74 -22.63 -10.10 3.03
CA TRP A 74 -21.65 -10.46 2.02
C TRP A 74 -21.18 -11.92 2.12
N LEU A 75 -21.75 -12.70 3.03
CA LEU A 75 -21.48 -14.14 3.11
C LEU A 75 -22.71 -14.93 2.67
N ASP A 76 -22.49 -15.91 1.80
CA ASP A 76 -23.39 -17.02 1.53
C ASP A 76 -22.77 -18.30 2.12
N GLY A 77 -23.26 -18.69 3.30
CA GLY A 77 -22.61 -19.71 4.12
C GLY A 77 -21.17 -19.32 4.50
N ALA A 78 -20.19 -20.03 3.96
CA ALA A 78 -18.76 -19.77 4.15
C ALA A 78 -18.11 -18.99 2.99
N GLN A 79 -18.84 -18.78 1.89
CA GLN A 79 -18.33 -18.11 0.71
C GLN A 79 -18.66 -16.62 0.74
N VAL A 80 -17.76 -15.81 0.17
CA VAL A 80 -18.00 -14.37 0.02
C VAL A 80 -18.80 -14.12 -1.26
N ASP A 81 -19.91 -13.42 -1.15
CA ASP A 81 -20.70 -12.91 -2.26
C ASP A 81 -19.98 -11.70 -2.89
N LYS A 82 -19.10 -11.99 -3.86
CA LYS A 82 -18.27 -10.98 -4.54
C LYS A 82 -19.08 -9.98 -5.35
N VAL A 83 -20.32 -10.32 -5.73
CA VAL A 83 -21.23 -9.39 -6.43
C VAL A 83 -21.61 -8.26 -5.48
N LYS A 84 -22.07 -8.59 -4.26
CA LYS A 84 -22.41 -7.57 -3.26
C LYS A 84 -21.21 -6.74 -2.82
N VAL A 85 -20.03 -7.37 -2.70
CA VAL A 85 -18.80 -6.63 -2.38
C VAL A 85 -18.42 -5.68 -3.53
N THR A 86 -18.60 -6.10 -4.78
CA THR A 86 -18.41 -5.23 -5.95
C THR A 86 -19.36 -4.04 -5.91
N GLU A 87 -20.65 -4.26 -5.67
CA GLU A 87 -21.66 -3.20 -5.58
C GLU A 87 -21.34 -2.17 -4.48
N HIS A 88 -20.79 -2.63 -3.35
CA HIS A 88 -20.31 -1.74 -2.28
C HIS A 88 -19.22 -0.80 -2.78
N PHE A 89 -18.18 -1.33 -3.42
CA PHE A 89 -17.09 -0.51 -3.93
C PHE A 89 -17.51 0.39 -5.09
N GLU A 90 -18.42 -0.07 -5.96
CA GLU A 90 -18.98 0.77 -7.02
C GLU A 90 -19.80 1.94 -6.46
N ARG A 91 -20.55 1.72 -5.39
CA ARG A 91 -21.26 2.80 -4.69
C ARG A 91 -20.26 3.80 -4.12
N PHE A 92 -19.22 3.31 -3.45
CA PHE A 92 -18.15 4.17 -2.94
C PHE A 92 -17.49 5.01 -4.05
N ALA A 93 -17.18 4.43 -5.21
CA ALA A 93 -16.62 5.17 -6.34
C ALA A 93 -17.59 6.19 -6.96
N ARG A 94 -18.92 5.98 -6.86
CA ARG A 94 -19.89 7.01 -7.28
C ARG A 94 -19.91 8.19 -6.31
N ASP A 95 -19.82 7.90 -5.02
CA ASP A 95 -19.88 8.93 -3.96
C ASP A 95 -18.53 9.68 -3.81
N ALA A 96 -17.42 9.02 -4.15
CA ALA A 96 -16.06 9.58 -4.12
C ALA A 96 -15.28 9.22 -5.41
N PRO A 97 -15.56 9.89 -6.55
CA PRO A 97 -15.04 9.55 -7.88
C PRO A 97 -13.52 9.51 -7.98
N GLU A 98 -12.81 10.25 -7.14
CA GLU A 98 -11.34 10.24 -7.07
C GLU A 98 -10.77 8.84 -6.73
N TRP A 99 -11.56 7.96 -6.11
CA TRP A 99 -11.18 6.58 -5.77
C TRP A 99 -11.47 5.56 -6.87
N SER A 100 -12.00 5.98 -8.02
CA SER A 100 -12.40 5.06 -9.10
C SER A 100 -11.27 4.16 -9.58
N ALA A 101 -10.02 4.66 -9.63
CA ALA A 101 -8.86 3.86 -10.03
C ALA A 101 -8.58 2.72 -9.04
N ALA A 102 -8.61 3.01 -7.74
CA ALA A 102 -8.45 2.00 -6.69
C ALA A 102 -9.61 0.98 -6.72
N VAL A 103 -10.86 1.45 -6.85
CA VAL A 103 -12.04 0.58 -6.96
C VAL A 103 -11.97 -0.32 -8.18
N GLN A 104 -11.52 0.19 -9.32
CA GLN A 104 -11.35 -0.62 -10.52
C GLN A 104 -10.33 -1.74 -10.28
N GLN A 105 -9.21 -1.44 -9.61
CA GLN A 105 -8.22 -2.44 -9.25
C GLN A 105 -8.79 -3.52 -8.33
N ILE A 106 -9.60 -3.12 -7.34
CA ILE A 106 -10.27 -4.05 -6.43
C ILE A 106 -11.16 -5.02 -7.21
N LYS A 107 -11.95 -4.50 -8.15
CA LYS A 107 -12.84 -5.32 -8.98
C LYS A 107 -12.06 -6.32 -9.81
N THR A 108 -10.99 -5.87 -10.48
CA THR A 108 -10.25 -6.72 -11.43
C THR A 108 -9.31 -7.71 -10.77
N VAL A 109 -8.76 -7.39 -9.60
CA VAL A 109 -7.75 -8.23 -8.93
C VAL A 109 -8.32 -8.96 -7.73
N CYS A 110 -9.05 -8.26 -6.85
CA CYS A 110 -9.52 -8.85 -5.59
C CYS A 110 -10.81 -9.66 -5.77
N LEU A 111 -11.65 -9.30 -6.75
CA LEU A 111 -13.03 -9.82 -6.86
C LEU A 111 -13.31 -10.61 -8.14
N ALA A 112 -12.50 -10.51 -9.19
CA ALA A 112 -12.77 -11.13 -10.49
C ALA A 112 -12.67 -12.67 -10.50
N GLY A 113 -11.89 -13.25 -9.59
CA GLY A 113 -11.61 -14.69 -9.55
C GLY A 113 -11.28 -15.17 -8.15
N GLU A 114 -10.82 -16.42 -8.01
CA GLU A 114 -10.32 -16.92 -6.73
C GLU A 114 -9.09 -16.13 -6.30
N LEU A 115 -9.17 -15.56 -5.10
CA LEU A 115 -8.10 -14.77 -4.52
C LEU A 115 -7.23 -15.71 -3.68
N PRO A 116 -5.92 -15.83 -3.99
CA PRO A 116 -5.03 -16.59 -3.12
C PRO A 116 -4.94 -15.96 -1.74
N ALA A 117 -4.50 -16.75 -0.75
CA ALA A 117 -4.27 -16.24 0.59
C ALA A 117 -3.36 -15.00 0.57
N GLN A 118 -3.81 -13.96 1.27
CA GLN A 118 -3.16 -12.65 1.37
C GLN A 118 -2.38 -12.49 2.69
N GLY A 119 -2.43 -13.48 3.58
CA GLY A 119 -1.75 -13.46 4.86
C GLY A 119 -1.77 -14.82 5.56
N ILE A 120 -1.41 -14.81 6.84
CA ILE A 120 -1.25 -16.04 7.62
C ILE A 120 -2.56 -16.78 7.92
N PHE A 121 -3.70 -16.12 7.74
CA PHE A 121 -5.03 -16.70 7.96
C PHE A 121 -5.47 -17.49 6.74
N LEU A 122 -4.99 -18.72 6.64
CA LEU A 122 -5.39 -19.65 5.58
C LEU A 122 -6.89 -19.92 5.62
N ASN A 123 -7.50 -20.05 4.44
CA ASN A 123 -8.94 -20.26 4.27
C ASN A 123 -9.81 -19.17 4.89
N CYS A 124 -9.34 -17.92 4.89
CA CYS A 124 -10.07 -16.78 5.40
C CYS A 124 -10.43 -15.77 4.28
N PRO A 125 -11.42 -16.09 3.42
CA PRO A 125 -11.72 -15.29 2.23
C PRO A 125 -12.13 -13.84 2.54
N ALA A 126 -12.76 -13.60 3.70
CA ALA A 126 -13.10 -12.25 4.15
C ALA A 126 -11.83 -11.44 4.48
N TYR A 127 -10.83 -12.06 5.12
CA TYR A 127 -9.54 -11.43 5.38
C TYR A 127 -8.80 -11.16 4.07
N ASP A 128 -8.76 -12.14 3.17
CA ASP A 128 -8.06 -12.02 1.90
C ASP A 128 -8.63 -10.88 1.05
N ILE A 129 -9.96 -10.83 0.86
CA ILE A 129 -10.60 -9.74 0.10
C ILE A 129 -10.37 -8.39 0.76
N TRP A 130 -10.48 -8.31 2.10
CA TRP A 130 -10.24 -7.07 2.83
C TRP A 130 -8.80 -6.58 2.64
N HIS A 131 -7.80 -7.45 2.80
CA HIS A 131 -6.39 -7.08 2.69
C HIS A 131 -6.01 -6.69 1.26
N CYS A 132 -6.53 -7.41 0.26
CA CYS A 132 -6.36 -7.04 -1.15
C CYS A 132 -6.96 -5.66 -1.43
N ALA A 133 -8.17 -5.38 -0.94
CA ALA A 133 -8.80 -4.08 -1.10
C ALA A 133 -8.06 -2.95 -0.37
N PHE A 134 -7.63 -3.19 0.87
CA PHE A 134 -6.79 -2.30 1.65
C PHE A 134 -5.51 -1.92 0.90
N SER A 135 -4.82 -2.93 0.35
CA SER A 135 -3.60 -2.74 -0.44
C SER A 135 -3.87 -1.93 -1.70
N ALA A 136 -4.97 -2.21 -2.40
CA ALA A 136 -5.35 -1.46 -3.60
C ALA A 136 -5.62 0.02 -3.30
N PHE A 137 -6.30 0.35 -2.21
CA PHE A 137 -6.48 1.75 -1.80
C PHE A 137 -5.16 2.46 -1.55
N ILE A 138 -4.24 1.84 -0.80
CA ILE A 138 -2.93 2.43 -0.53
C ILE A 138 -2.13 2.64 -1.82
N LYS A 139 -2.10 1.63 -2.69
CA LYS A 139 -1.26 1.65 -3.91
C LYS A 139 -1.81 2.50 -5.04
N HIS A 140 -3.11 2.76 -5.06
CA HIS A 140 -3.76 3.54 -6.11
C HIS A 140 -4.31 4.89 -5.62
N ALA A 141 -3.97 5.30 -4.39
CA ALA A 141 -4.27 6.64 -3.89
C ALA A 141 -3.44 7.71 -4.64
N GLN A 142 -4.14 8.67 -5.24
CA GLN A 142 -3.59 9.86 -5.88
C GLN A 142 -2.99 10.82 -4.85
N PRO A 143 -1.99 11.64 -5.22
CA PRO A 143 -1.39 12.62 -4.30
C PRO A 143 -2.40 13.56 -3.64
N SER A 144 -3.50 13.90 -4.31
CA SER A 144 -4.57 14.74 -3.77
C SER A 144 -5.40 14.09 -2.67
N GLN A 145 -5.39 12.75 -2.58
CA GLN A 145 -6.14 11.99 -1.58
C GLN A 145 -5.39 11.87 -0.26
N TRP A 146 -4.08 12.15 -0.26
CA TRP A 146 -3.28 12.11 0.94
C TRP A 146 -3.29 13.45 1.68
N PHE A 147 -3.54 13.41 2.98
CA PHE A 147 -3.35 14.58 3.83
C PHE A 147 -1.90 15.01 3.86
N LYS A 148 -1.68 16.33 3.89
CA LYS A 148 -0.36 16.98 3.87
C LYS A 148 0.24 17.22 5.25
N SER A 149 -0.41 16.76 6.32
CA SER A 149 0.13 16.88 7.68
C SER A 149 1.44 16.11 7.80
N GLN A 150 2.33 16.58 8.65
CA GLN A 150 3.63 15.95 8.90
C GLN A 150 3.50 14.49 9.37
N SER A 151 2.45 14.19 10.15
CA SER A 151 2.12 12.82 10.59
C SER A 151 1.83 11.84 9.44
N CYS A 152 1.53 12.36 8.25
CA CYS A 152 1.25 11.59 7.04
C CYS A 152 2.43 11.54 6.07
N ASP A 153 3.58 12.16 6.39
CA ASP A 153 4.77 12.12 5.53
C ASP A 153 5.29 10.70 5.36
N TYR A 154 5.48 9.98 6.48
CA TYR A 154 5.94 8.59 6.45
C TYR A 154 4.92 7.63 5.81
N PRO A 155 3.61 7.66 6.15
CA PRO A 155 2.60 6.88 5.43
C PRO A 155 2.60 7.06 3.91
N ARG A 156 2.77 8.30 3.41
CA ARG A 156 2.89 8.57 1.96
C ARG A 156 4.15 7.94 1.36
N GLN A 157 5.29 8.08 2.04
CA GLN A 157 6.56 7.49 1.61
C GLN A 157 6.50 5.97 1.59
N TYR A 158 5.91 5.36 2.63
CA TYR A 158 5.65 3.92 2.73
C TYR A 158 4.79 3.45 1.55
N ALA A 159 3.65 4.09 1.30
CA ALA A 159 2.75 3.72 0.21
C ALA A 159 3.44 3.72 -1.16
N ALA A 160 4.34 4.69 -1.40
CA ALA A 160 5.10 4.80 -2.64
C ALA A 160 6.21 3.74 -2.78
N ALA A 161 6.93 3.43 -1.69
CA ALA A 161 8.17 2.64 -1.76
C ALA A 161 8.01 1.18 -1.31
N CYS A 162 7.06 0.88 -0.43
CA CYS A 162 7.00 -0.37 0.31
C CYS A 162 5.81 -1.23 -0.10
N PRO A 163 5.93 -2.56 -0.03
CA PRO A 163 4.78 -3.46 -0.19
C PRO A 163 3.69 -3.17 0.86
N VAL A 164 2.49 -3.71 0.69
CA VAL A 164 1.49 -3.73 1.76
C VAL A 164 1.34 -5.17 2.24
N CYS A 165 2.10 -5.51 3.27
CA CYS A 165 2.22 -6.89 3.76
C CYS A 165 1.95 -6.96 5.27
N PRO A 166 1.15 -7.93 5.73
CA PRO A 166 1.06 -8.24 7.15
C PRO A 166 2.44 -8.63 7.68
N ASP A 167 2.82 -8.14 8.85
CA ASP A 167 4.17 -8.33 9.41
C ASP A 167 4.49 -9.81 9.63
N GLU A 168 3.46 -10.59 9.97
CA GLU A 168 3.59 -12.02 10.18
C GLU A 168 4.05 -12.74 8.92
N CYS A 169 3.79 -12.20 7.72
CA CYS A 169 4.22 -12.78 6.45
C CYS A 169 5.75 -12.84 6.27
N PHE A 170 6.50 -12.11 7.09
CA PHE A 170 7.97 -12.17 7.08
C PHE A 170 8.54 -13.17 8.09
N ALA A 171 7.70 -13.82 8.91
CA ALA A 171 8.17 -14.79 9.88
C ALA A 171 8.62 -16.10 9.19
N PRO A 172 9.77 -16.69 9.60
CA PRO A 172 10.29 -17.93 8.97
C PRO A 172 9.34 -19.13 9.03
N ALA A 173 8.39 -19.11 9.98
CA ALA A 173 7.44 -20.19 10.20
C ALA A 173 6.23 -20.14 9.24
N ILE A 174 6.08 -19.10 8.40
CA ILE A 174 4.92 -18.98 7.52
C ILE A 174 5.06 -19.90 6.30
N PRO A 175 4.09 -20.80 6.05
CA PRO A 175 4.12 -21.68 4.89
C PRO A 175 4.13 -20.89 3.58
N VAL A 176 4.91 -21.38 2.61
CA VAL A 176 4.83 -20.95 1.20
C VAL A 176 3.38 -21.06 0.74
N GLY A 177 2.86 -20.01 0.12
CA GLY A 177 1.47 -19.96 -0.32
C GLY A 177 0.51 -19.23 0.64
N SER A 178 0.94 -18.78 1.82
CA SER A 178 0.07 -18.04 2.76
C SER A 178 0.05 -16.54 2.44
N CYS A 179 1.19 -15.97 2.04
CA CYS A 179 1.36 -14.54 1.82
C CYS A 179 1.73 -14.24 0.36
N ASN A 180 0.94 -14.75 -0.59
CA ASN A 180 1.32 -14.72 -2.02
C ASN A 180 1.48 -13.31 -2.59
N ALA A 181 0.71 -12.35 -2.07
CA ALA A 181 0.85 -10.94 -2.44
C ALA A 181 2.16 -10.29 -1.95
N CYS A 182 2.89 -10.97 -1.05
CA CYS A 182 4.09 -10.46 -0.37
C CYS A 182 5.38 -11.18 -0.79
N ILE A 183 5.30 -12.09 -1.77
CA ILE A 183 6.47 -12.84 -2.27
C ILE A 183 7.36 -11.95 -3.16
N VAL A 184 6.85 -10.83 -3.67
CA VAL A 184 7.50 -10.02 -4.73
C VAL A 184 8.13 -8.75 -4.17
N LEU A 185 9.28 -8.88 -3.49
CA LEU A 185 10.19 -7.77 -3.20
C LEU A 185 11.63 -8.25 -3.17
N PRO A 186 12.62 -7.36 -3.44
CA PRO A 186 14.01 -7.70 -3.19
C PRO A 186 14.17 -8.04 -1.71
N ARG A 187 14.54 -9.29 -1.45
CA ARG A 187 14.94 -9.77 -0.13
C ARG A 187 16.28 -9.08 0.19
N THR A 188 16.18 -7.98 0.94
CA THR A 188 17.26 -7.17 1.51
C THR A 188 18.25 -6.56 0.48
N PRO A 189 19.17 -5.67 0.92
CA PRO A 189 20.56 -5.77 0.47
C PRO A 189 21.21 -7.05 0.99
#